data_AF-A0A7M2WXM3-F1
#
_entry.id   AF-A0A7M2WXM3-F1
#
_cell.length_a   1.000
_cell.length_b   1.000
_cell.length_c   1.000
_cell.angle_alpha   90.00
_cell.angle_beta   90.00
_cell.angle_gamma   90.00
#
_symmetry.space_group_name_H-M   'P 1'
#
loop_
_entity.id
_entity.type
_entity.pdbx_description
1 polymer ?
#
loop_
_entity_poly.entity_id
_entity_poly.type
_entity_poly.pdbx_seq_one_letter_code
_entity_poly.pdbx_strand_id
1 'polypeptide(L)'
;MTRLQRFLGTALCVPLTANPLFAQQSPPANDTLPPAAVAADPAAPAEAPAPVDGRSTVIGEVKFEAVRVEDVITFLQDVSKGYRAVIVRKGKSDDEPLVTMRLKNVSVQQILDVITTAYGGIEVTPVDGPNGPVDVISILPRAAVDADAAPAGAAPAEPERAVRVYRLSGIVQMMAPKAEKDALANVLSVIKATIEMTAGREAPTIQLHEETHTLIFKGSQQQRLAVEDVLSALESDRAVRGAGGEGQGPADFSRLRKQLEDARAELEKSRQEGVLLRTEVDAIQRQREFQARDQQDMKAEYLKEIQLLRAELGELQRQTAKPK
;
A
#
# COMPACT_ATOMS: atom_id res chain seq x y z
N MET A 1 48.02 18.76 34.61
CA MET A 1 48.71 19.43 33.49
C MET A 1 47.93 19.19 32.21
N THR A 2 47.66 20.30 31.55
CA THR A 2 46.67 20.63 30.52
C THR A 2 46.96 20.05 29.13
N ARG A 3 45.93 19.59 28.40
CA ARG A 3 45.76 19.49 26.91
C ARG A 3 44.33 18.99 26.68
N LEU A 4 43.30 19.72 26.23
CA LEU A 4 43.07 20.79 25.26
C LEU A 4 43.35 20.43 23.79
N GLN A 5 42.31 20.62 22.96
CA GLN A 5 42.22 20.59 21.48
C GLN A 5 42.03 19.21 20.82
N ARG A 6 41.10 18.94 19.88
CA ARG A 6 40.23 19.72 18.98
C ARG A 6 38.95 18.90 18.69
N PHE A 7 37.78 19.52 18.78
CA PHE A 7 36.57 19.06 18.07
C PHE A 7 36.39 19.99 16.86
N LEU A 8 36.60 19.47 15.66
CA LEU A 8 36.24 20.12 14.40
C LEU A 8 34.77 19.79 14.12
N GLY A 9 33.93 20.81 14.18
CA GLY A 9 32.54 20.75 13.73
C GLY A 9 32.49 20.80 12.20
N THR A 10 31.82 19.82 11.61
CA THR A 10 31.37 19.84 10.23
C THR A 10 29.89 20.21 10.21
N ALA A 11 29.62 21.50 10.04
CA ALA A 11 28.31 22.00 9.67
C ALA A 11 28.07 21.65 8.19
N LEU A 12 27.20 20.66 7.95
CA LEU A 12 26.68 20.38 6.61
C LEU A 12 25.60 21.42 6.30
N CYS A 13 26.02 22.41 5.52
CA CYS A 13 25.17 23.41 4.88
C CYS A 13 24.37 22.71 3.76
N VAL A 14 23.05 22.61 3.93
CA VAL A 14 22.15 22.12 2.88
C VAL A 14 21.77 23.31 1.98
N PRO A 15 22.07 23.30 0.68
CA PRO A 15 21.65 24.37 -0.21
C PRO A 15 20.14 24.27 -0.48
N LEU A 16 19.45 25.35 -0.15
CA LEU A 16 18.06 25.65 -0.46
C LEU A 16 17.91 25.79 -1.98
N THR A 17 17.37 24.78 -2.66
CA THR A 17 17.02 24.86 -4.09
C THR A 17 15.76 25.70 -4.25
N ALA A 18 15.93 26.88 -4.83
CA ALA A 18 14.86 27.81 -5.21
C ALA A 18 14.00 27.21 -6.33
N ASN A 19 12.70 27.09 -6.09
CA ASN A 19 11.70 26.82 -7.13
C ASN A 19 11.54 28.06 -8.03
N PRO A 20 11.67 27.94 -9.36
CA PRO A 20 11.37 29.05 -10.25
C PRO A 20 9.85 29.23 -10.36
N LEU A 21 9.41 30.46 -10.08
CA LEU A 21 8.10 31.00 -10.45
C LEU A 21 7.82 30.71 -11.93
N PHE A 22 6.79 29.90 -12.20
CA PHE A 22 6.18 29.88 -13.52
C PHE A 22 5.37 31.17 -13.70
N ALA A 23 5.84 32.01 -14.61
CA ALA A 23 5.21 33.24 -15.02
C ALA A 23 3.88 32.97 -15.72
N GLN A 24 2.84 33.61 -15.19
CA GLN A 24 1.54 33.81 -15.83
C GLN A 24 1.75 34.62 -17.12
N GLN A 25 1.53 34.01 -18.28
CA GLN A 25 1.47 34.73 -19.56
C GLN A 25 0.04 35.22 -19.78
N SER A 26 -0.13 36.54 -19.68
CA SER A 26 -1.30 37.27 -20.16
C SER A 26 -1.35 37.25 -21.70
N PRO A 27 -2.49 36.95 -22.33
CA PRO A 27 -2.64 37.17 -23.77
C PRO A 27 -2.86 38.66 -24.10
N PRO A 28 -2.35 39.14 -25.25
CA PRO A 28 -2.44 40.54 -25.64
C PRO A 28 -3.83 40.93 -26.14
N ALA A 29 -4.19 42.16 -25.79
CA ALA A 29 -5.35 42.90 -26.26
C ALA A 29 -5.32 43.07 -27.79
N ASN A 30 -6.48 42.89 -28.42
CA ASN A 30 -6.77 43.38 -29.75
C ASN A 30 -8.07 44.20 -29.67
N ASP A 31 -7.91 45.51 -29.79
CA ASP A 31 -8.99 46.48 -30.04
C ASP A 31 -9.60 46.24 -31.43
N THR A 32 -10.92 46.28 -31.58
CA THR A 32 -11.68 47.40 -32.20
C THR A 32 -13.04 46.94 -32.81
N LEU A 33 -14.12 47.65 -32.41
CA LEU A 33 -15.47 47.84 -33.01
C LEU A 33 -16.62 46.86 -32.63
N PRO A 34 -17.92 47.28 -32.65
CA PRO A 34 -18.58 48.58 -32.38
C PRO A 34 -19.66 48.47 -31.25
N PRO A 35 -20.34 49.56 -30.80
CA PRO A 35 -21.22 49.52 -29.62
C PRO A 35 -22.62 49.04 -30.00
N ALA A 36 -23.04 47.89 -29.46
CA ALA A 36 -24.42 47.43 -29.58
C ALA A 36 -24.90 46.79 -28.26
N ALA A 37 -25.99 47.35 -27.76
CA ALA A 37 -26.96 46.77 -26.83
C ALA A 37 -26.44 46.27 -25.46
N VAL A 38 -26.76 47.06 -24.44
CA VAL A 38 -26.82 46.66 -23.03
C VAL A 38 -27.77 45.46 -22.90
N ALA A 39 -27.22 44.25 -22.89
CA ALA A 39 -27.91 43.03 -22.49
C ALA A 39 -27.47 42.72 -21.06
N ALA A 40 -28.46 42.58 -20.18
CA ALA A 40 -28.31 42.32 -18.77
C ALA A 40 -27.41 41.10 -18.50
N ASP A 41 -26.40 41.33 -17.66
CA ASP A 41 -25.50 40.33 -17.11
C ASP A 41 -26.32 39.26 -16.37
N PRO A 42 -26.33 37.98 -16.82
CA PRO A 42 -26.98 36.92 -16.07
C PRO A 42 -26.15 36.66 -14.82
N ALA A 43 -26.74 37.00 -13.67
CA ALA A 43 -26.22 36.72 -12.34
C ALA A 43 -25.54 35.34 -12.30
N ALA A 44 -24.23 35.36 -12.05
CA ALA A 44 -23.44 34.17 -11.83
C ALA A 44 -24.13 33.30 -10.75
N PRO A 45 -24.38 32.01 -11.01
CA PRO A 45 -25.02 31.14 -10.05
C PRO A 45 -24.17 31.11 -8.78
N ALA A 46 -24.81 31.48 -7.65
CA ALA A 46 -24.22 31.38 -6.33
C ALA A 46 -23.65 29.98 -6.15
N GLU A 47 -22.32 29.89 -6.08
CA GLU A 47 -21.56 28.68 -5.83
C GLU A 47 -22.09 28.05 -4.54
N ALA A 48 -22.76 26.92 -4.67
CA ALA A 48 -23.28 26.20 -3.52
C ALA A 48 -22.11 25.90 -2.57
N PRO A 49 -22.22 26.20 -1.26
CA PRO A 49 -21.12 25.99 -0.32
C PRO A 49 -20.68 24.53 -0.40
N ALA A 50 -19.39 24.33 -0.70
CA ALA A 50 -18.81 23.00 -0.78
C ALA A 50 -19.08 22.24 0.53
N PRO A 51 -19.43 20.94 0.46
CA PRO A 51 -19.69 20.15 1.65
C PRO A 51 -18.45 20.18 2.56
N VAL A 52 -18.64 20.62 3.80
CA VAL A 52 -17.56 20.74 4.77
C VAL A 52 -17.17 19.33 5.22
N ASP A 53 -15.96 18.90 4.86
CA ASP A 53 -15.44 17.59 5.24
C ASP A 53 -15.24 17.51 6.76
N GLY A 54 -16.16 16.83 7.45
CA GLY A 54 -16.12 16.65 8.91
C GLY A 54 -14.90 15.86 9.44
N ARG A 55 -14.06 15.34 8.53
CA ARG A 55 -12.80 14.63 8.84
C ARG A 55 -11.67 15.58 9.26
N SER A 56 -11.72 16.83 8.81
CA SER A 56 -10.68 17.84 9.05
C SER A 56 -10.85 18.61 10.36
N THR A 57 -11.94 18.36 11.10
CA THR A 57 -12.20 18.99 12.39
C THR A 57 -11.11 18.60 13.40
N VAL A 58 -10.39 19.60 13.90
CA VAL A 58 -9.35 19.41 14.92
C VAL A 58 -10.02 19.29 16.28
N ILE A 59 -9.81 18.14 16.92
CA ILE A 59 -10.26 17.89 18.28
C ILE A 59 -9.13 18.27 19.23
N GLY A 60 -9.47 18.87 20.37
CA GLY A 60 -8.52 19.30 21.40
C GLY A 60 -7.81 18.15 22.11
N GLU A 61 -7.77 18.16 23.43
CA GLU A 61 -7.18 17.07 24.20
C GLU A 61 -8.24 16.02 24.56
N VAL A 62 -7.99 14.76 24.18
CA VAL A 62 -8.89 13.64 24.46
C VAL A 62 -8.09 12.50 25.09
N LYS A 63 -8.69 11.86 26.09
CA LYS A 63 -8.11 10.72 26.80
C LYS A 63 -9.12 9.58 26.80
N PHE A 64 -8.73 8.45 26.21
CA PHE A 64 -9.48 7.20 26.23
C PHE A 64 -8.74 6.21 27.14
N GLU A 65 -9.43 5.68 28.15
CA GLU A 65 -8.90 4.69 29.08
C GLU A 65 -9.76 3.43 29.03
N ALA A 66 -9.28 2.40 28.33
CA ALA A 66 -9.98 1.13 28.14
C ALA A 66 -11.42 1.30 27.60
N VAL A 67 -11.59 2.15 26.59
CA VAL A 67 -12.88 2.46 25.96
C VAL A 67 -13.10 1.55 24.76
N ARG A 68 -14.34 1.11 24.49
CA ARG A 68 -14.64 0.29 23.31
C ARG A 68 -14.53 1.14 22.04
N VAL A 69 -14.20 0.50 20.91
CA VAL A 69 -14.07 1.22 19.62
C VAL A 69 -15.38 1.92 19.28
N GLU A 70 -16.52 1.29 19.57
CA GLU A 70 -17.83 1.90 19.31
C GLU A 70 -18.08 3.19 20.09
N ASP A 71 -17.68 3.22 21.35
CA ASP A 71 -17.83 4.41 22.19
C ASP A 71 -16.93 5.54 21.68
N VAL A 72 -15.73 5.21 21.18
CA VAL A 72 -14.84 6.18 20.53
C VAL A 72 -15.47 6.74 19.26
N ILE A 73 -16.04 5.89 18.40
CA ILE A 73 -16.68 6.34 17.15
C ILE A 73 -17.93 7.19 17.45
N THR A 74 -18.73 6.81 18.44
CA THR A 74 -19.89 7.59 18.88
C THR A 74 -19.46 8.97 19.37
N PHE A 75 -18.40 9.03 20.19
CA PHE A 75 -17.82 10.30 20.62
C PHE A 75 -17.35 11.18 19.44
N LEU A 76 -16.72 10.59 18.42
CA LEU A 76 -16.29 11.35 17.23
C LEU A 76 -17.47 11.91 16.43
N GLN A 77 -18.59 11.18 16.35
CA GLN A 77 -19.83 11.65 15.72
C GLN A 77 -20.47 12.81 16.50
N ASP A 78 -20.42 12.78 17.84
CA ASP A 78 -20.93 13.85 18.70
C ASP A 78 -20.10 15.14 18.59
N VAL A 79 -18.77 15.00 18.52
CA VAL A 79 -17.85 16.14 18.41
C VAL A 79 -17.88 16.78 17.02
N SER A 80 -17.99 15.97 15.96
CA SER A 80 -18.01 16.44 14.58
C SER A 80 -19.32 16.10 13.90
N LYS A 81 -20.24 17.08 13.82
CA LYS A 81 -21.58 16.92 13.20
C LYS A 81 -21.56 16.51 11.72
N GLY A 82 -20.41 16.61 11.04
CA GLY A 82 -20.22 16.16 9.66
C GLY A 82 -19.64 14.75 9.54
N TYR A 83 -19.17 14.16 10.63
CA TYR A 83 -18.58 12.82 10.63
C TYR A 83 -19.66 11.75 10.79
N ARG A 84 -19.68 10.78 9.88
CA ARG A 84 -20.62 9.66 9.89
C ARG A 84 -19.86 8.38 9.65
N ALA A 85 -20.11 7.40 10.50
CA ALA A 85 -19.45 6.10 10.43
C ALA A 85 -20.45 4.97 10.66
N VAL A 86 -20.22 3.85 10.01
CA VAL A 86 -21.00 2.61 10.15
C VAL A 86 -20.06 1.52 10.63
N ILE A 87 -20.42 0.86 11.72
CA ILE A 87 -19.61 -0.19 12.33
C ILE A 87 -20.15 -1.54 11.86
N VAL A 88 -19.29 -2.34 11.23
CA VAL A 88 -19.60 -3.70 10.77
C VAL A 88 -18.78 -4.67 11.60
N ARG A 89 -19.44 -5.39 12.51
CA ARG A 89 -18.77 -6.41 13.31
C ARG A 89 -18.81 -7.76 12.60
N LYS A 90 -17.64 -8.38 12.44
CA LYS A 90 -17.51 -9.76 11.93
C LYS A 90 -17.10 -10.69 13.08
N GLY A 91 -17.95 -10.88 14.09
CA GLY A 91 -17.61 -11.73 15.23
C GLY A 91 -18.59 -11.65 16.39
N LYS A 92 -18.29 -12.36 17.49
CA LYS A 92 -19.02 -12.25 18.76
C LYS A 92 -18.61 -10.98 19.51
N SER A 93 -19.52 -10.42 20.29
CA SER A 93 -19.37 -9.13 20.99
C SER A 93 -18.28 -9.06 22.05
N ASP A 94 -17.80 -10.21 22.53
CA ASP A 94 -17.02 -10.27 23.77
C ASP A 94 -15.52 -10.04 23.59
N ASP A 95 -15.02 -10.10 22.34
CA ASP A 95 -13.59 -9.96 21.99
C ASP A 95 -13.25 -8.56 21.41
N GLU A 96 -13.96 -7.51 21.84
CA GLU A 96 -13.74 -6.17 21.30
C GLU A 96 -12.45 -5.54 21.87
N PRO A 97 -11.55 -4.98 21.03
CA PRO A 97 -10.32 -4.35 21.51
C PRO A 97 -10.64 -3.12 22.35
N LEU A 98 -10.06 -3.07 23.55
CA LEU A 98 -10.14 -1.92 24.44
C LEU A 98 -9.08 -0.89 24.03
N VAL A 99 -9.54 0.31 23.72
CA VAL A 99 -8.71 1.42 23.25
C VAL A 99 -8.19 2.21 24.45
N THR A 100 -6.86 2.38 24.53
CA THR A 100 -6.22 3.23 25.53
C THR A 100 -5.23 4.16 24.84
N MET A 101 -5.60 5.44 24.72
CA MET A 101 -4.76 6.43 24.06
C MET A 101 -5.05 7.84 24.58
N ARG A 102 -4.05 8.72 24.51
CA ARG A 102 -4.18 10.14 24.81
C ARG A 102 -3.71 10.92 23.59
N LEU A 103 -4.59 11.74 23.05
CA LEU A 103 -4.33 12.51 21.83
C LEU A 103 -4.58 14.00 22.10
N LYS A 104 -3.85 14.87 21.40
CA LYS A 104 -3.95 16.32 21.58
C LYS A 104 -3.83 17.02 20.24
N ASN A 105 -4.81 17.88 19.91
CA ASN A 105 -4.83 18.70 18.69
C ASN A 105 -4.72 17.84 17.43
N VAL A 106 -5.53 16.78 17.35
CA VAL A 106 -5.53 15.83 16.23
C VAL A 106 -6.83 15.94 15.44
N SER A 107 -6.76 15.72 14.14
CA SER A 107 -7.97 15.62 13.30
C SER A 107 -8.65 14.26 13.48
N VAL A 108 -9.95 14.17 13.17
CA VAL A 108 -10.69 12.90 13.19
C VAL A 108 -10.01 11.84 12.34
N GLN A 109 -9.52 12.22 11.16
CA GLN A 109 -8.81 11.29 10.26
C GLN A 109 -7.53 10.72 10.90
N GLN A 110 -6.74 11.55 11.58
CA GLN A 110 -5.55 11.09 12.29
C GLN A 110 -5.89 10.13 13.44
N ILE A 111 -7.02 10.35 14.13
CA ILE A 111 -7.47 9.43 15.19
C ILE A 111 -7.79 8.06 14.58
N LEU A 112 -8.50 8.02 13.44
CA LEU A 112 -8.83 6.79 12.74
C LEU A 112 -7.57 6.07 12.24
N ASP A 113 -6.63 6.80 11.65
CA ASP A 113 -5.35 6.24 11.16
C ASP A 113 -4.53 5.65 12.32
N VAL A 114 -4.54 6.29 13.50
CA VAL A 114 -3.88 5.75 14.70
C VAL A 114 -4.59 4.49 15.20
N ILE A 115 -5.93 4.46 15.18
CA ILE A 115 -6.70 3.28 15.59
C ILE A 115 -6.43 2.10 14.66
N THR A 116 -6.46 2.28 13.34
CA THR A 116 -6.19 1.21 12.37
C THR A 116 -4.75 0.70 12.45
N THR A 117 -3.78 1.59 12.73
CA THR A 117 -2.37 1.22 12.87
C THR A 117 -2.09 0.51 14.21
N ALA A 118 -2.69 0.97 15.30
CA ALA A 118 -2.43 0.44 16.65
C ALA A 118 -3.19 -0.87 16.93
N TYR A 119 -4.36 -1.05 16.32
CA TYR A 119 -5.23 -2.20 16.55
C TYR A 119 -5.43 -2.96 15.24
N GLY A 120 -4.57 -3.96 15.03
CA GLY A 120 -4.71 -4.90 13.92
C GLY A 120 -6.09 -5.57 13.93
N GLY A 121 -6.76 -5.58 12.79
CA GLY A 121 -8.12 -6.10 12.63
C GLY A 121 -9.20 -5.03 12.52
N ILE A 122 -8.87 -3.75 12.66
CA ILE A 122 -9.78 -2.66 12.34
C ILE A 122 -9.46 -2.14 10.94
N GLU A 123 -10.40 -2.30 10.02
CA GLU A 123 -10.30 -1.77 8.66
C GLU A 123 -11.29 -0.62 8.48
N VAL A 124 -10.81 0.50 7.94
CA VAL A 124 -11.65 1.67 7.64
C VAL A 124 -11.71 1.85 6.14
N THR A 125 -12.90 1.68 5.58
CA THR A 125 -13.15 1.85 4.15
C THR A 125 -14.02 3.09 3.94
N PRO A 126 -13.52 4.14 3.28
CA PRO A 126 -14.34 5.29 2.95
C PRO A 126 -15.33 4.92 1.84
N VAL A 127 -16.61 5.27 2.05
CA VAL A 127 -17.67 5.07 1.07
C VAL A 127 -18.33 6.42 0.77
N ASP A 128 -18.30 6.82 -0.50
CA ASP A 128 -18.94 8.07 -0.92
C ASP A 128 -20.46 7.90 -0.94
N GLY A 129 -21.15 8.70 -0.12
CA GLY A 129 -22.60 8.71 -0.01
C GLY A 129 -23.23 10.01 -0.54
N PRO A 130 -24.54 10.00 -0.85
CA PRO A 130 -25.25 11.18 -1.36
C PRO A 130 -25.26 12.36 -0.38
N ASN A 131 -25.02 12.10 0.90
CA ASN A 131 -24.99 13.08 1.97
C ASN A 131 -23.56 13.39 2.44
N GLY A 132 -22.54 13.02 1.67
CA GLY A 132 -21.10 13.10 2.00
C GLY A 132 -20.47 11.74 2.28
N PRO A 133 -19.14 11.68 2.50
CA PRO A 133 -18.43 10.44 2.78
C PRO A 133 -18.92 9.80 4.09
N VAL A 134 -18.95 8.47 4.10
CA VAL A 134 -19.30 7.63 5.26
C VAL A 134 -18.18 6.61 5.44
N ASP A 135 -17.62 6.54 6.64
CA ASP A 135 -16.56 5.58 6.94
C ASP A 135 -17.15 4.25 7.43
N VAL A 136 -16.89 3.16 6.70
CA VAL A 136 -17.29 1.81 7.10
C VAL A 136 -16.15 1.17 7.86
N ILE A 137 -16.36 0.97 9.16
CA ILE A 137 -15.36 0.44 10.09
C ILE A 137 -15.66 -1.04 10.31
N SER A 138 -14.84 -1.91 9.75
CA SER A 138 -14.95 -3.35 9.90
C SER A 138 -14.04 -3.83 11.03
N ILE A 139 -14.63 -4.48 12.04
CA ILE A 139 -13.88 -5.07 13.16
C ILE A 139 -13.79 -6.58 12.92
N LEU A 140 -12.57 -7.03 12.65
CA LEU A 140 -12.20 -8.44 12.51
C LEU A 140 -11.84 -9.02 13.90
N PRO A 141 -12.16 -10.30 14.14
CA PRO A 141 -11.83 -10.93 15.41
C PRO A 141 -10.32 -11.09 15.51
N ARG A 142 -9.73 -10.79 16.66
CA ARG A 142 -8.27 -10.82 16.89
C ARG A 142 -7.63 -12.16 16.51
N ALA A 143 -8.34 -13.26 16.72
CA ALA A 143 -7.91 -14.60 16.32
C ALA A 143 -7.61 -14.73 14.81
N ALA A 144 -8.25 -13.92 13.95
CA ALA A 144 -7.97 -13.90 12.53
C ALA A 144 -6.72 -13.07 12.17
N VAL A 145 -6.36 -12.08 12.98
CA VAL A 145 -5.23 -11.17 12.74
C VAL A 145 -3.92 -11.82 13.18
N ASP A 146 -3.92 -12.49 14.33
CA ASP A 146 -2.75 -13.23 14.83
C ASP A 146 -2.43 -14.45 13.94
N ALA A 147 -3.37 -14.92 13.11
CA ALA A 147 -3.15 -15.97 12.14
C ALA A 147 -2.34 -15.51 10.91
N ASP A 148 -2.29 -14.21 10.62
CA ASP A 148 -1.62 -13.64 9.45
C ASP A 148 -0.21 -13.10 9.77
N ALA A 149 0.13 -12.94 11.06
CA ALA A 149 1.43 -12.46 11.54
C ALA A 149 2.43 -13.58 11.89
N ALA A 150 2.14 -14.85 11.60
CA ALA A 150 3.03 -15.96 11.87
C ALA A 150 4.21 -16.01 10.86
N PRO A 151 5.45 -16.26 11.30
CA PRO A 151 6.62 -16.32 10.43
C PRO A 151 6.52 -17.50 9.45
N ALA A 152 6.55 -17.18 8.16
CA ALA A 152 6.78 -17.94 6.93
C ALA A 152 7.28 -19.42 7.00
N GLY A 153 6.68 -20.29 7.80
CA GLY A 153 7.19 -21.66 8.00
C GLY A 153 6.17 -22.75 8.33
N ALA A 154 4.90 -22.41 8.57
CA ALA A 154 3.84 -23.39 8.72
C ALA A 154 2.72 -23.01 7.76
N ALA A 155 2.43 -23.92 6.82
CA ALA A 155 1.43 -23.71 5.78
C ALA A 155 0.11 -23.24 6.41
N PRO A 156 -0.39 -22.05 6.04
CA PRO A 156 -1.67 -21.59 6.52
C PRO A 156 -2.72 -22.62 6.11
N ALA A 157 -3.60 -22.99 7.03
CA ALA A 157 -4.81 -23.72 6.69
C ALA A 157 -5.56 -22.86 5.66
N GLU A 158 -5.48 -23.25 4.39
CA GLU A 158 -5.93 -22.45 3.26
C GLU A 158 -7.36 -21.96 3.53
N PRO A 159 -7.60 -20.63 3.59
CA PRO A 159 -8.94 -20.11 3.75
C PRO A 159 -9.78 -20.65 2.60
N GLU A 160 -10.89 -21.27 3.00
CA GLU A 160 -11.93 -21.94 2.23
C GLU A 160 -11.82 -21.81 0.71
N ARG A 161 -11.84 -22.96 0.04
CA ARG A 161 -12.05 -23.16 -1.41
C ARG A 161 -13.30 -22.41 -1.88
N ALA A 162 -13.18 -21.09 -2.01
CA ALA A 162 -14.29 -20.19 -2.27
C ALA A 162 -14.69 -20.37 -3.73
N VAL A 163 -15.92 -20.82 -3.91
CA VAL A 163 -16.55 -20.88 -5.23
C VAL A 163 -16.78 -19.43 -5.68
N ARG A 164 -16.25 -19.07 -6.85
CA ARG A 164 -16.50 -17.77 -7.48
C ARG A 164 -17.39 -17.95 -8.70
N VAL A 165 -18.20 -16.93 -8.96
CA VAL A 165 -19.15 -16.90 -10.06
C VAL A 165 -18.84 -15.67 -10.91
N TYR A 166 -18.50 -15.89 -12.18
CA TYR A 166 -18.19 -14.84 -13.16
C TYR A 166 -19.29 -14.77 -14.21
N ARG A 167 -19.68 -13.56 -14.59
CA ARG A 167 -20.64 -13.33 -15.69
C ARG A 167 -19.87 -13.09 -16.97
N LEU A 168 -20.09 -13.93 -17.99
CA LEU A 168 -19.43 -13.85 -19.29
C LEU A 168 -20.29 -13.19 -20.38
N SER A 169 -21.54 -12.84 -20.07
CA SER A 169 -22.49 -12.24 -21.02
C SER A 169 -21.92 -11.04 -21.77
N GLY A 170 -21.23 -10.14 -21.05
CA GLY A 170 -20.52 -9.02 -21.66
C GLY A 170 -19.50 -9.51 -22.68
N ILE A 171 -18.55 -10.35 -22.27
CA ILE A 171 -17.46 -10.81 -23.13
C ILE A 171 -17.96 -11.57 -24.37
N VAL A 172 -18.98 -12.42 -24.23
CA VAL A 172 -19.51 -13.25 -25.33
C VAL A 172 -20.25 -12.41 -26.37
N GLN A 173 -21.17 -11.54 -25.95
CA GLN A 173 -21.86 -10.59 -26.87
C GLN A 173 -20.85 -9.72 -27.61
N MET A 174 -19.74 -9.44 -26.94
CA MET A 174 -18.67 -8.61 -27.44
C MET A 174 -17.79 -9.34 -28.48
N MET A 175 -17.42 -10.60 -28.28
CA MET A 175 -16.55 -11.34 -29.21
C MET A 175 -17.27 -11.82 -30.47
N ALA A 176 -18.51 -12.28 -30.36
CA ALA A 176 -19.24 -12.81 -31.51
C ALA A 176 -20.76 -12.65 -31.34
N PRO A 177 -21.35 -11.50 -31.72
CA PRO A 177 -22.79 -11.25 -31.53
C PRO A 177 -23.70 -12.20 -32.35
N LYS A 178 -23.14 -12.97 -33.28
CA LYS A 178 -23.85 -13.96 -34.12
C LYS A 178 -23.41 -15.41 -33.87
N ALA A 179 -22.35 -15.63 -33.10
CA ALA A 179 -21.74 -16.94 -32.88
C ALA A 179 -21.32 -17.09 -31.41
N GLU A 180 -22.28 -16.93 -30.50
CA GLU A 180 -22.07 -16.95 -29.05
C GLU A 180 -21.40 -18.24 -28.56
N LYS A 181 -21.76 -19.39 -29.16
CA LYS A 181 -21.18 -20.70 -28.84
C LYS A 181 -19.68 -20.78 -29.13
N ASP A 182 -19.24 -20.23 -30.26
CA ASP A 182 -17.84 -20.24 -30.65
C ASP A 182 -17.01 -19.29 -29.77
N ALA A 183 -17.56 -18.12 -29.45
CA ALA A 183 -16.92 -17.19 -28.50
C ALA A 183 -16.75 -17.81 -27.11
N LEU A 184 -17.78 -18.49 -26.62
CA LEU A 184 -17.78 -19.16 -25.33
C LEU A 184 -16.78 -20.33 -25.31
N ALA A 185 -16.69 -21.12 -26.40
CA ALA A 185 -15.66 -22.15 -26.54
C ALA A 185 -14.23 -21.58 -26.52
N ASN A 186 -14.02 -20.44 -27.19
CA ASN A 186 -12.73 -19.74 -27.20
C ASN A 186 -12.36 -19.23 -25.80
N VAL A 187 -13.28 -18.58 -25.09
CA VAL A 187 -13.05 -18.10 -23.70
C VAL A 187 -12.71 -19.27 -22.78
N LEU A 188 -13.44 -20.39 -22.88
CA LEU A 188 -13.13 -21.58 -22.10
C LEU A 188 -11.75 -22.16 -22.43
N SER A 189 -11.35 -22.17 -23.70
CA SER A 189 -10.04 -22.66 -24.12
C SER A 189 -8.91 -21.82 -23.51
N VAL A 190 -9.06 -20.49 -23.48
CA VAL A 190 -8.08 -19.59 -22.88
C VAL A 190 -8.01 -19.82 -21.36
N ILE A 191 -9.15 -19.86 -20.68
CA ILE A 191 -9.21 -20.06 -19.22
C ILE A 191 -8.58 -21.41 -18.83
N LYS A 192 -8.87 -22.48 -19.58
CA LYS A 192 -8.25 -23.81 -19.34
C LYS A 192 -6.74 -23.76 -19.54
N ALA A 193 -6.25 -23.14 -20.61
CA ALA A 193 -4.82 -23.00 -20.86
C ALA A 193 -4.11 -22.23 -19.74
N THR A 194 -4.69 -21.12 -19.27
CA THR A 194 -4.14 -20.32 -18.15
C THR A 194 -4.09 -21.13 -16.86
N ILE A 195 -5.13 -21.91 -16.59
CA ILE A 195 -5.18 -22.77 -15.42
C ILE A 195 -4.12 -23.87 -15.49
N GLU A 196 -3.90 -24.48 -16.66
CA GLU A 196 -2.86 -25.49 -16.86
C GLU A 196 -1.45 -24.91 -16.66
N MET A 197 -1.24 -23.64 -17.00
CA MET A 197 0.02 -22.93 -16.73
C MET A 197 0.22 -22.60 -15.25
N THR A 198 -0.86 -22.46 -14.49
CA THR A 198 -0.78 -22.15 -13.06
C THR A 198 -0.59 -23.45 -12.30
N ALA A 199 0.66 -23.74 -11.89
CA ALA A 199 1.06 -25.00 -11.24
C ALA A 199 0.36 -25.25 -9.89
N GLY A 200 -0.91 -25.64 -9.94
CA GLY A 200 -1.70 -26.08 -8.80
C GLY A 200 -1.62 -27.59 -8.64
N ARG A 201 -1.45 -28.05 -7.39
CA ARG A 201 -1.43 -29.49 -7.06
C ARG A 201 -2.80 -30.14 -7.20
N GLU A 202 -3.88 -29.35 -7.16
CA GLU A 202 -5.26 -29.81 -7.26
C GLU A 202 -5.89 -29.39 -8.60
N ALA A 203 -6.64 -30.31 -9.20
CA ALA A 203 -7.39 -30.05 -10.43
C ALA A 203 -8.58 -29.11 -10.13
N PRO A 204 -8.64 -27.91 -10.71
CA PRO A 204 -9.75 -27.01 -10.49
C PRO A 204 -11.02 -27.54 -11.16
N THR A 205 -12.16 -27.24 -10.54
CA THR A 205 -13.47 -27.55 -11.11
C THR A 205 -14.02 -26.31 -11.78
N ILE A 206 -14.27 -26.42 -13.08
CA ILE A 206 -14.86 -25.37 -13.91
C ILE A 206 -16.23 -25.87 -14.37
N GLN A 207 -17.29 -25.16 -14.01
CA GLN A 207 -18.63 -25.43 -14.50
C GLN A 207 -19.12 -24.20 -15.26
N LEU A 208 -19.54 -24.40 -16.49
CA LEU A 208 -20.10 -23.34 -17.32
C LEU A 208 -21.58 -23.58 -17.54
N HIS A 209 -22.37 -22.54 -17.30
CA HIS A 209 -23.78 -22.52 -17.63
C HIS A 209 -23.97 -21.73 -18.93
N GLU A 210 -24.21 -22.43 -20.04
CA GLU A 210 -24.31 -21.82 -21.38
C GLU A 210 -25.48 -20.83 -21.47
N GLU A 211 -26.66 -21.18 -20.95
CA GLU A 211 -27.87 -20.34 -21.08
C GLU A 211 -27.73 -18.97 -20.37
N THR A 212 -27.09 -18.95 -19.21
CA THR A 212 -26.91 -17.73 -18.39
C THR A 212 -25.54 -17.10 -18.59
N HIS A 213 -24.71 -17.66 -19.48
CA HIS A 213 -23.33 -17.24 -19.72
C HIS A 213 -22.56 -17.05 -18.40
N THR A 214 -22.69 -17.99 -17.46
CA THR A 214 -22.14 -17.88 -16.11
C THR A 214 -21.10 -18.97 -15.87
N LEU A 215 -19.90 -18.56 -15.47
CA LEU A 215 -18.79 -19.44 -15.15
C LEU A 215 -18.65 -19.58 -13.63
N ILE A 216 -18.83 -20.81 -13.14
CA ILE A 216 -18.61 -21.18 -11.75
C ILE A 216 -17.21 -21.80 -11.67
N PHE A 217 -16.33 -21.16 -10.91
CA PHE A 217 -14.94 -21.56 -10.74
C PHE A 217 -14.68 -21.97 -9.29
N LYS A 218 -14.05 -23.14 -9.11
CA LYS A 218 -13.57 -23.63 -7.81
C LYS A 218 -12.12 -24.09 -7.95
N GLY A 219 -11.20 -23.37 -7.32
CA GLY A 219 -9.76 -23.65 -7.37
C GLY A 219 -8.98 -22.89 -6.29
N SER A 220 -7.65 -22.98 -6.35
CA SER A 220 -6.77 -22.25 -5.44
C SER A 220 -6.85 -20.74 -5.66
N GLN A 221 -6.38 -19.95 -4.68
CA GLN A 221 -6.33 -18.50 -4.81
C GLN A 221 -5.48 -18.05 -6.01
N GLN A 222 -4.35 -18.69 -6.25
CA GLN A 222 -3.48 -18.38 -7.39
C GLN A 222 -4.18 -18.67 -8.73
N GLN A 223 -4.86 -19.80 -8.86
CA GLN A 223 -5.62 -20.13 -10.07
C GLN A 223 -6.76 -19.12 -10.30
N ARG A 224 -7.44 -18.71 -9.23
CA ARG A 224 -8.52 -17.72 -9.29
C ARG A 224 -8.01 -16.36 -9.76
N LEU A 225 -6.91 -15.87 -9.20
CA LEU A 225 -6.30 -14.60 -9.63
C LEU A 225 -5.90 -14.65 -11.10
N ALA A 226 -5.32 -15.77 -11.56
CA ALA A 226 -4.98 -15.94 -12.97
C ALA A 226 -6.22 -15.91 -13.89
N VAL A 227 -7.34 -16.49 -13.46
CA VAL A 227 -8.62 -16.41 -14.19
C VAL A 227 -9.17 -14.99 -14.20
N GLU A 228 -9.11 -14.27 -13.08
CA GLU A 228 -9.55 -12.87 -12.96
C GLU A 228 -8.72 -11.93 -13.85
N ASP A 229 -7.41 -12.12 -13.91
CA ASP A 229 -6.50 -11.35 -14.77
C ASP A 229 -6.83 -11.58 -16.25
N VAL A 230 -7.09 -12.82 -16.66
CA VAL A 230 -7.47 -13.15 -18.05
C VAL A 230 -8.82 -12.56 -18.42
N LEU A 231 -9.83 -12.66 -17.54
CA LEU A 231 -11.13 -12.07 -17.80
C LEU A 231 -11.02 -10.55 -17.90
N SER A 232 -10.26 -9.91 -17.02
CA SER A 232 -9.99 -8.46 -17.05
C SER A 232 -9.24 -8.03 -18.31
N ALA A 233 -8.29 -8.84 -18.79
CA ALA A 233 -7.56 -8.60 -20.03
C ALA A 233 -8.46 -8.72 -21.27
N LEU A 234 -9.37 -9.71 -21.29
CA LEU A 234 -10.37 -9.86 -22.36
C LEU A 234 -11.38 -8.70 -22.39
N GLU A 235 -11.72 -8.13 -21.23
CA GLU A 235 -12.53 -6.92 -21.13
C GLU A 235 -11.75 -5.67 -21.59
N SER A 236 -10.47 -5.58 -21.23
CA SER A 236 -9.61 -4.41 -21.49
C SER A 236 -9.09 -4.29 -22.94
N ASP A 237 -8.69 -5.40 -23.59
CA ASP A 237 -8.24 -5.41 -25.00
C ASP A 237 -9.34 -4.85 -25.93
N ARG A 238 -10.59 -4.92 -25.50
CA ARG A 238 -11.73 -4.32 -26.20
C ARG A 238 -11.93 -2.84 -25.92
N ALA A 239 -11.70 -2.33 -24.71
CA ALA A 239 -11.76 -0.89 -24.47
C ALA A 239 -10.81 -0.14 -25.43
N VAL A 240 -9.67 -0.76 -25.71
CA VAL A 240 -8.68 -0.28 -26.70
C VAL A 240 -9.19 -0.39 -28.14
N ARG A 241 -9.82 -1.51 -28.55
CA ARG A 241 -10.37 -1.66 -29.91
C ARG A 241 -11.65 -0.86 -30.18
N GLY A 242 -12.49 -0.65 -29.17
CA GLY A 242 -13.77 0.06 -29.29
C GLY A 242 -13.61 1.59 -29.34
N ALA A 243 -12.55 2.13 -28.74
CA ALA A 243 -12.27 3.56 -28.74
C ALA A 243 -11.39 4.03 -29.91
N GLY A 244 -10.74 3.12 -30.65
CA GLY A 244 -9.75 3.45 -31.69
C GLY A 244 -10.15 3.15 -33.14
N GLY A 245 -11.40 2.72 -33.37
CA GLY A 245 -11.85 2.22 -34.68
C GLY A 245 -12.29 3.28 -35.68
N GLU A 246 -11.41 4.24 -36.03
CA GLU A 246 -11.36 4.96 -37.33
C GLU A 246 -10.32 6.10 -37.24
N GLY A 247 -9.03 5.81 -37.46
CA GLY A 247 -8.05 6.85 -37.83
C GLY A 247 -6.71 6.90 -37.11
N GLN A 248 -6.39 6.05 -36.13
CA GLN A 248 -5.01 5.98 -35.61
C GLN A 248 -4.11 5.25 -36.61
N GLY A 249 -3.49 6.04 -37.47
CA GLY A 249 -2.64 5.56 -38.56
C GLY A 249 -1.37 4.84 -38.06
N PRO A 250 -0.64 4.18 -38.97
CA PRO A 250 0.59 3.43 -38.66
C PRO A 250 1.70 4.24 -37.95
N ALA A 251 1.59 5.58 -37.94
CA ALA A 251 2.48 6.47 -37.21
C ALA A 251 2.35 6.35 -35.68
N ASP A 252 1.13 6.15 -35.15
CA ASP A 252 0.94 6.04 -33.70
C ASP A 252 1.44 4.69 -33.17
N PHE A 253 1.28 3.63 -33.97
CA PHE A 253 1.87 2.32 -33.66
C PHE A 253 3.41 2.37 -33.62
N SER A 254 4.02 3.19 -34.49
CA SER A 254 5.48 3.39 -34.50
C SER A 254 5.96 4.14 -33.27
N ARG A 255 5.18 5.13 -32.79
CA ARG A 255 5.47 5.85 -31.54
C ARG A 255 5.30 4.95 -30.31
N LEU A 256 4.23 4.17 -30.26
CA LEU A 256 3.98 3.24 -29.16
C LEU A 256 5.06 2.15 -29.09
N ARG A 257 5.48 1.61 -30.24
CA ARG A 257 6.56 0.63 -30.31
C ARG A 257 7.88 1.22 -29.80
N LYS A 258 8.19 2.46 -30.20
CA LYS A 258 9.37 3.17 -29.70
C LYS A 258 9.28 3.41 -28.18
N GLN A 259 8.13 3.82 -27.67
CA GLN A 259 7.90 3.99 -26.23
C GLN A 259 8.08 2.68 -25.45
N LEU A 260 7.62 1.54 -25.99
CA LEU A 260 7.82 0.23 -25.36
C LEU A 260 9.28 -0.21 -25.38
N GLU A 261 10.03 0.15 -26.43
CA GLU A 261 11.46 -0.14 -26.53
C GLU A 261 12.28 0.72 -25.55
N ASP A 262 11.97 2.02 -25.48
CA ASP A 262 12.58 2.96 -24.53
C ASP A 262 12.28 2.53 -23.08
N ALA A 263 11.03 2.18 -22.77
CA ALA A 263 10.63 1.70 -21.44
C ALA A 263 11.30 0.37 -21.07
N ARG A 264 11.51 -0.54 -22.03
CA ARG A 264 12.26 -1.78 -21.79
C ARG A 264 13.73 -1.50 -21.51
N ALA A 265 14.35 -0.61 -22.27
CA ALA A 265 15.75 -0.20 -22.05
C ALA A 265 15.93 0.45 -20.68
N GLU A 266 14.98 1.28 -20.24
CA GLU A 266 14.99 1.91 -18.91
C GLU A 266 14.86 0.87 -17.78
N LEU A 267 13.95 -0.10 -17.92
CA LEU A 267 13.77 -1.16 -16.93
C LEU A 267 15.00 -2.07 -16.85
N GLU A 268 15.64 -2.37 -17.97
CA GLU A 268 16.88 -3.15 -18.00
C GLU A 268 18.04 -2.39 -17.34
N LYS A 269 18.15 -1.09 -17.56
CA LYS A 269 19.12 -0.22 -16.87
C LYS A 269 18.87 -0.20 -15.35
N SER A 270 17.63 -0.03 -14.93
CA SER A 270 17.26 -0.09 -13.50
C SER A 270 17.59 -1.45 -12.87
N ARG A 271 17.40 -2.54 -13.63
CA ARG A 271 17.76 -3.88 -13.16
C ARG A 271 19.28 -4.03 -13.00
N GLN A 272 20.08 -3.48 -13.91
CA GLN A 272 21.54 -3.48 -13.80
C GLN A 272 22.02 -2.65 -12.60
N GLU A 273 21.45 -1.46 -12.40
CA GLU A 273 21.72 -0.62 -11.23
C GLU A 273 21.35 -1.34 -9.92
N GLY A 274 20.21 -2.04 -9.89
CA GLY A 274 19.80 -2.85 -8.74
C GLY A 274 20.77 -4.00 -8.42
N VAL A 275 21.39 -4.62 -9.42
CA VAL A 275 22.43 -5.64 -9.21
C VAL A 275 23.69 -5.01 -8.61
N LEU A 276 24.12 -3.86 -9.12
CA LEU A 276 25.29 -3.14 -8.60
C LEU A 276 25.09 -2.75 -7.14
N LEU A 277 23.92 -2.18 -6.80
CA LEU A 277 23.60 -1.81 -5.42
C LEU A 277 23.59 -3.03 -4.48
N ARG A 278 23.07 -4.19 -4.94
CA ARG A 278 23.14 -5.43 -4.15
C ARG A 278 24.58 -5.86 -3.90
N THR A 279 25.44 -5.81 -4.93
CA THR A 279 26.85 -6.16 -4.76
C THR A 279 27.59 -5.20 -3.82
N GLU A 280 27.24 -3.92 -3.82
CA GLU A 280 27.81 -2.91 -2.92
C GLU A 280 27.34 -3.13 -1.46
N VAL A 281 26.05 -3.41 -1.25
CA VAL A 281 25.52 -3.75 0.07
C VAL A 281 26.18 -5.00 0.63
N ASP A 282 26.38 -6.04 -0.19
CA ASP A 282 27.08 -7.26 0.22
C ASP A 282 28.55 -6.99 0.59
N ALA A 283 29.23 -6.10 -0.14
CA ALA A 283 30.61 -5.71 0.16
C ALA A 283 30.70 -4.95 1.50
N ILE A 284 29.78 -4.01 1.74
CA ILE A 284 29.68 -3.27 3.02
C ILE A 284 29.39 -4.23 4.17
N GLN A 285 28.50 -5.20 3.97
CA GLN A 285 28.15 -6.19 4.99
C GLN A 285 29.35 -7.06 5.35
N ARG A 286 30.11 -7.56 4.36
CA ARG A 286 31.36 -8.31 4.60
C ARG A 286 32.40 -7.49 5.34
N GLN A 287 32.53 -6.20 5.00
CA GLN A 287 33.45 -5.30 5.70
C GLN A 287 33.05 -5.11 7.17
N ARG A 288 31.75 -4.98 7.46
CA ARG A 288 31.24 -4.90 8.84
C ARG A 288 31.47 -6.19 9.62
N GLU A 289 31.26 -7.35 9.00
CA GLU A 289 31.53 -8.64 9.63
C GLU A 289 33.02 -8.81 9.95
N PHE A 290 33.90 -8.38 9.05
CA PHE A 290 35.34 -8.39 9.29
C PHE A 290 35.71 -7.50 10.49
N GLN A 291 35.22 -6.25 10.53
CA GLN A 291 35.43 -5.36 11.66
C GLN A 291 34.86 -5.90 12.98
N ALA A 292 33.71 -6.57 12.92
CA ALA A 292 33.11 -7.20 14.10
C ALA A 292 33.96 -8.34 14.64
N ARG A 293 34.56 -9.16 13.76
CA ARG A 293 35.49 -10.23 14.14
C ARG A 293 36.76 -9.66 14.77
N ASP A 294 37.39 -8.67 14.14
CA ASP A 294 38.57 -8.01 14.70
C ASP A 294 38.28 -7.41 16.08
N GLN A 295 37.11 -6.79 16.27
CA GLN A 295 36.69 -6.28 17.58
C GLN A 295 36.46 -7.39 18.61
N GLN A 296 35.94 -8.55 18.20
CA GLN A 296 35.77 -9.69 19.09
C GLN A 296 37.12 -10.28 19.50
N ASP A 297 38.06 -10.40 18.57
CA ASP A 297 39.40 -10.90 18.83
C ASP A 297 40.18 -9.97 19.77
N MET A 298 40.13 -8.65 19.51
CA MET A 298 40.69 -7.63 20.41
C MET A 298 40.08 -7.72 21.82
N LYS A 299 38.75 -7.85 21.93
CA LYS A 299 38.08 -8.02 23.22
C LYS A 299 38.51 -9.31 23.93
N ALA A 300 38.68 -10.40 23.20
CA ALA A 300 39.13 -11.67 23.75
C ALA A 300 40.58 -11.59 24.27
N GLU A 301 41.47 -10.89 23.56
CA GLU A 301 42.83 -10.62 24.03
C GLU A 301 42.83 -9.77 25.30
N TYR A 302 42.06 -8.68 25.35
CA TYR A 302 41.93 -7.86 26.55
C TYR A 302 41.37 -8.64 27.75
N LEU A 303 40.40 -9.54 27.53
CA LEU A 303 39.86 -10.37 28.60
C LEU A 303 40.91 -11.35 29.15
N LYS A 304 41.76 -11.92 28.29
CA LYS A 304 42.88 -12.77 28.73
C LYS A 304 43.88 -11.97 29.56
N GLU A 305 44.23 -10.77 29.13
CA GLU A 305 45.14 -9.89 29.86
C GLU A 305 44.58 -9.51 31.25
N ILE A 306 43.29 -9.14 31.33
CA ILE A 306 42.61 -8.86 32.60
C ILE A 306 42.63 -10.09 33.53
N GLN A 307 42.45 -11.30 32.99
CA GLN A 307 42.51 -12.53 33.79
C GLN A 307 43.92 -12.81 34.33
N LEU A 308 44.97 -12.58 33.54
CA LEU A 308 46.36 -12.70 33.97
C LEU A 308 46.68 -11.72 35.08
N LEU A 309 46.35 -10.44 34.90
CA LEU A 309 46.54 -9.40 35.92
C LEU A 309 45.79 -9.72 37.21
N ARG A 310 44.58 -10.29 37.10
CA ARG A 310 43.81 -10.71 38.28
C ARG A 310 44.45 -11.88 39.01
N ALA A 311 45.07 -12.83 38.29
CA ALA A 311 45.80 -13.93 38.89
C ALA A 311 47.05 -13.43 39.64
N GLU A 312 47.85 -12.55 39.01
CA GLU A 312 49.03 -11.93 39.63
C GLU A 312 48.68 -11.14 40.89
N LEU A 313 47.61 -10.33 40.85
CA LEU A 313 47.12 -9.62 42.03
C LEU A 313 46.69 -10.57 43.16
N GLY A 314 46.09 -11.72 42.81
CA GLY A 314 45.74 -12.77 43.76
C GLY A 314 46.97 -13.39 44.45
N GLU A 315 48.06 -13.58 43.72
CA GLU A 315 49.32 -14.08 44.29
C GLU A 315 49.97 -13.06 45.23
N LEU A 316 50.01 -11.79 44.82
CA LEU A 316 50.55 -10.71 45.66
C LEU A 316 49.77 -10.58 46.98
N GLN A 317 48.44 -10.69 46.93
CA GLN A 317 47.61 -10.69 48.15
C GLN A 317 47.90 -11.88 49.07
N ARG A 318 48.22 -13.06 48.52
CA ARG A 318 48.62 -14.23 49.32
C ARG A 318 49.99 -14.04 49.98
N GLN A 319 50.92 -13.36 49.30
CA GLN A 319 52.24 -13.05 49.87
C GLN A 319 52.15 -12.06 51.03
N THR A 320 51.28 -11.04 50.94
CA THR A 320 51.10 -10.06 52.01
C THR A 320 50.29 -10.59 53.19
N ALA A 321 49.44 -11.60 52.98
CA ALA A 321 48.62 -12.21 54.02
C ALA A 321 49.35 -13.25 54.89
N LYS A 322 50.62 -13.60 54.62
CA LYS A 322 51.41 -14.44 55.54
C LYS A 322 51.85 -13.60 56.76
N PRO A 323 51.29 -13.81 57.96
CA PRO A 323 51.73 -13.11 59.15
C PRO A 323 53.18 -13.51 59.46
N LYS A 324 54.00 -12.52 59.79
CA LYS A 324 55.38 -12.70 60.27
C LYS A 324 55.39 -13.31 61.67
#